data_AF-A0A0C9TTJ6-F1
#
_entry.id   AF-A0A0C9TTJ6-F1
#
_cell.length_a   1.000
_cell.length_b   1.000
_cell.length_c   1.000
_cell.angle_alpha   90.00
_cell.angle_beta   90.00
_cell.angle_gamma   90.00
#
_symmetry.space_group_name_H-M   'P 1'
#
loop_
_entity.id
_entity.type
_entity.pdbx_description
1 polymer ?
#
loop_
_entity_poly.entity_id
_entity_poly.type
_entity_poly.pdbx_seq_one_letter_code
_entity_poly.pdbx_strand_id
1 'polypeptide(L)'
;MLLKFSKADILNSSLVYPDTGALGYTILTRSHFIRAGDKDSDTESEDEAVETRRTIIYNKNGISMAGIVWEGRRPVEITIGQEKINVKGMFGCQSAILSHNILGIPARFDTEFFWMAAPDGLTLLDYDSNEIKGQFHVNSLRVGERFITTPISGLGHDYLEFEPHPLASTDELIVTFLLMEILRRGRFNQHSDAFDRPKLWRSTSLANFRRRLRRGTI
;
A
#
# COMPACT_ATOMS: atom_id res chain seq x y z
N MET A 1 11.56 13.37 7.64
CA MET A 1 10.35 12.91 8.36
C MET A 1 10.38 11.40 8.42
N LEU A 2 10.13 10.82 9.59
CA LEU A 2 10.14 9.37 9.79
C LEU A 2 8.83 8.92 10.43
N LEU A 3 8.20 7.92 9.84
CA LEU A 3 6.96 7.30 10.31
C LEU A 3 7.16 5.79 10.44
N LYS A 4 6.53 5.19 11.45
CA LYS A 4 6.52 3.73 11.66
C LYS A 4 5.11 3.19 11.45
N PHE A 5 5.00 2.08 10.73
CA PHE A 5 3.75 1.35 10.63
C PHE A 5 3.49 0.58 11.93
N SER A 6 2.28 0.72 12.47
CA SER A 6 1.81 -0.03 13.65
C SER A 6 1.57 -1.52 13.39
N LYS A 7 1.41 -1.90 12.12
CA LYS A 7 1.08 -3.26 11.64
C LYS A 7 1.75 -3.50 10.28
N ALA A 8 2.00 -4.78 9.97
CA ALA A 8 2.56 -5.22 8.69
C ALA A 8 1.61 -5.02 7.49
N ASP A 9 0.29 -5.03 7.72
CA ASP A 9 -0.68 -4.66 6.68
C ASP A 9 -0.70 -3.14 6.51
N ILE A 10 0.14 -2.64 5.61
CA ILE A 10 0.32 -1.20 5.33
C ILE A 10 -1.00 -0.50 4.94
N LEU A 11 -1.97 -1.24 4.41
CA LEU A 11 -3.26 -0.72 3.98
C LEU A 11 -4.31 -0.66 5.11
N ASN A 12 -3.99 -1.21 6.29
CA ASN A 12 -4.85 -1.19 7.48
C ASN A 12 -4.03 -0.89 8.74
N SER A 13 -3.13 0.09 8.65
CA SER A 13 -2.17 0.44 9.69
C SER A 13 -2.20 1.94 10.01
N SER A 14 -1.84 2.27 11.24
CA SER A 14 -1.50 3.64 11.62
C SER A 14 -0.01 3.91 11.37
N LEU A 15 0.28 5.13 10.90
CA LEU A 15 1.61 5.70 10.83
C LEU A 15 1.83 6.56 12.08
N VAL A 16 2.81 6.19 12.89
CA VAL A 16 3.15 6.87 14.14
C VAL A 16 4.56 7.43 14.09
N TYR A 17 4.81 8.51 14.82
CA TYR A 17 6.17 9.02 15.02
C TYR A 17 6.93 8.06 15.94
N PRO A 18 8.06 7.46 15.52
CA PRO A 18 8.73 6.44 16.32
C PRO A 18 9.21 6.94 17.68
N ASP A 19 9.62 8.21 17.76
CA ASP A 19 10.21 8.79 18.97
C ASP A 19 9.17 9.08 20.06
N THR A 20 7.96 9.49 19.67
CA THR A 20 6.91 9.91 20.59
C THR A 20 5.77 8.90 20.69
N GLY A 21 5.67 7.96 19.74
CA GLY A 21 4.50 7.11 19.55
C GLY A 21 3.25 7.87 19.11
N ALA A 22 3.34 9.18 18.85
CA ALA A 22 2.18 10.00 18.48
C ALA A 22 1.64 9.59 17.11
N LEU A 23 0.31 9.61 16.98
CA LEU A 23 -0.36 9.32 15.72
C LEU A 23 -0.07 10.44 14.70
N GLY A 24 0.44 10.05 13.53
CA GLY A 24 0.53 10.92 12.36
C GLY A 24 -0.67 10.72 11.43
N TYR A 25 -0.86 9.47 11.00
CA TYR A 25 -1.90 9.10 10.03
C TYR A 25 -2.52 7.74 10.33
N THR A 26 -3.72 7.52 9.81
CA THR A 26 -4.40 6.22 9.80
C THR A 26 -4.76 5.83 8.37
N ILE A 27 -4.26 4.69 7.92
CA ILE A 27 -4.58 4.10 6.62
C ILE A 27 -5.59 2.99 6.84
N LEU A 28 -6.72 3.05 6.15
CA LEU A 28 -7.80 2.10 6.32
C LEU A 28 -8.38 1.67 4.98
N THR A 29 -8.37 0.37 4.72
CA THR A 29 -8.91 -0.21 3.50
C THR A 29 -10.10 -1.09 3.80
N ARG A 30 -11.23 -0.81 3.15
CA ARG A 30 -12.48 -1.56 3.33
C ARG A 30 -13.04 -2.00 1.98
N SER A 31 -13.78 -3.10 1.98
CA SER A 31 -14.63 -3.45 0.84
C SER A 31 -15.58 -2.28 0.58
N HIS A 32 -15.65 -1.88 -0.68
CA HIS A 32 -16.56 -0.88 -1.18
C HIS A 32 -17.48 -1.58 -2.17
N PHE A 33 -18.74 -1.18 -2.24
CA PHE A 33 -19.62 -1.65 -3.30
C PHE A 33 -19.89 -0.44 -4.17
N ILE A 34 -19.34 -0.45 -5.38
CA ILE A 34 -19.82 0.45 -6.43
C ILE A 34 -21.11 -0.20 -6.94
N ARG A 35 -22.28 0.36 -6.61
CA ARG A 35 -23.49 0.01 -7.35
C ARG A 35 -23.23 0.46 -8.79
N ALA A 36 -23.12 -0.49 -9.72
CA ALA A 36 -23.20 -0.18 -11.13
C ALA A 36 -24.47 0.66 -11.31
N GLY A 37 -24.33 1.86 -11.88
CA GLY A 37 -25.39 2.84 -11.93
C GLY A 37 -26.68 2.25 -12.51
N ASP A 38 -27.81 2.74 -12.00
CA ASP A 38 -29.18 2.39 -12.40
C ASP A 38 -29.28 2.24 -13.93
N LYS A 39 -29.12 1.01 -14.41
CA LYS A 39 -29.59 0.59 -15.72
C LYS A 39 -30.78 -0.30 -15.43
N ASP A 40 -31.96 0.28 -15.62
CA ASP A 40 -33.19 -0.48 -15.84
C ASP A 40 -32.91 -1.48 -16.96
N SER A 41 -32.71 -2.73 -16.59
CA SER A 41 -32.45 -3.82 -17.52
C SER A 41 -32.83 -5.10 -16.82
N ASP A 42 -34.05 -5.57 -17.10
CA ASP A 42 -34.63 -6.87 -16.74
C ASP A 42 -33.87 -8.04 -17.38
N THR A 43 -32.56 -8.11 -17.17
CA THR A 43 -31.72 -9.21 -17.60
C THR A 43 -30.99 -9.71 -16.37
N GLU A 44 -31.29 -10.93 -15.95
CA GLU A 44 -30.52 -11.69 -14.97
C GLU A 44 -29.14 -12.01 -15.57
N SER A 45 -28.27 -11.00 -15.72
CA SER A 45 -26.84 -11.25 -15.76
C SER A 45 -26.40 -11.41 -14.31
N GLU A 46 -25.77 -12.53 -14.00
CA GLU A 46 -24.89 -12.65 -12.85
C GLU A 46 -23.78 -11.61 -13.04
N ASP A 47 -24.05 -10.35 -12.69
CA ASP A 47 -23.04 -9.31 -12.63
C ASP A 47 -22.01 -9.80 -11.62
N GLU A 48 -20.88 -10.31 -12.12
CA GLU A 48 -19.73 -10.65 -11.32
C GLU A 48 -19.39 -9.41 -10.51
N ALA A 49 -19.80 -9.41 -9.23
CA ALA A 49 -19.59 -8.28 -8.35
C ALA A 49 -18.09 -8.08 -8.19
N VAL A 50 -17.52 -7.20 -9.02
CA VAL A 50 -16.09 -6.92 -9.03
C VAL A 50 -15.73 -6.43 -7.63
N GLU A 51 -14.80 -7.12 -6.98
CA GLU A 51 -14.41 -6.81 -5.61
C GLU A 51 -13.72 -5.44 -5.59
N THR A 52 -14.53 -4.42 -5.32
CA THR A 52 -14.08 -3.04 -5.20
C THR A 52 -13.72 -2.76 -3.75
N ARG A 53 -12.65 -1.98 -3.55
CA ARG A 53 -12.16 -1.58 -2.22
C ARG A 53 -11.87 -0.10 -2.21
N ARG A 54 -11.94 0.48 -1.02
CA ARG A 54 -11.56 1.88 -0.81
C ARG A 54 -10.55 1.97 0.32
N THR A 55 -9.39 2.53 0.03
CA THR A 55 -8.42 2.99 1.02
C THR A 55 -8.67 4.45 1.30
N ILE A 56 -8.71 4.83 2.57
CA ILE A 56 -8.78 6.22 3.02
C ILE A 56 -7.63 6.48 3.98
N ILE A 57 -6.99 7.62 3.81
CA ILE A 57 -5.91 8.10 4.68
C ILE A 57 -6.44 9.26 5.49
N TYR A 58 -6.44 9.10 6.81
CA TYR A 58 -6.83 10.12 7.76
C TYR A 58 -5.61 10.73 8.44
N ASN A 59 -5.61 12.03 8.70
CA ASN A 59 -4.62 12.65 9.57
C ASN A 59 -4.90 12.35 11.05
N LYS A 60 -4.01 12.82 11.94
CA LYS A 60 -4.13 12.68 13.40
C LYS A 60 -5.45 13.21 14.01
N ASN A 61 -6.15 14.11 13.33
CA ASN A 61 -7.43 14.68 13.77
C ASN A 61 -8.63 13.89 13.23
N GLY A 62 -8.40 12.81 12.47
CA GLY A 62 -9.46 12.02 11.83
C GLY A 62 -10.03 12.64 10.55
N ILE A 63 -9.38 13.67 9.99
CA ILE A 63 -9.80 14.29 8.72
C ILE A 63 -9.24 13.47 7.56
N SER A 64 -10.09 13.14 6.59
CA SER A 64 -9.68 12.44 5.36
C SER A 64 -8.79 13.33 4.51
N MET A 65 -7.55 12.92 4.30
CA MET A 65 -6.56 13.64 3.48
C MET A 65 -6.47 13.07 2.07
N ALA A 66 -6.72 11.77 1.89
CA ALA A 66 -6.68 11.13 0.60
C ALA A 66 -7.54 9.86 0.54
N GLY A 67 -7.91 9.46 -0.66
CA GLY A 67 -8.67 8.25 -0.95
C GLY A 67 -8.18 7.55 -2.20
N ILE A 68 -8.18 6.22 -2.18
CA ILE A 68 -7.89 5.38 -3.35
C ILE A 68 -9.01 4.37 -3.49
N VAL A 69 -9.63 4.32 -4.66
CA VAL A 69 -10.58 3.27 -5.04
C VAL A 69 -9.83 2.24 -5.86
N TRP A 70 -10.03 0.97 -5.53
CA TRP A 70 -9.35 -0.17 -6.13
C TRP A 70 -10.34 -1.10 -6.82
N GLU A 71 -9.91 -1.61 -7.97
CA GLU A 71 -10.48 -2.76 -8.65
C GLU A 71 -9.43 -3.87 -8.66
N GLY A 72 -9.60 -4.88 -7.80
CA GLY A 72 -8.51 -5.81 -7.51
C GLY A 72 -7.27 -5.08 -6.96
N ARG A 73 -6.13 -5.18 -7.66
CA ARG A 73 -4.88 -4.46 -7.33
C ARG A 73 -4.68 -3.17 -8.13
N ARG A 74 -5.63 -2.82 -9.01
CA ARG A 74 -5.52 -1.66 -9.88
C ARG A 74 -6.22 -0.48 -9.20
N PRO A 75 -5.54 0.64 -8.94
CA PRO A 75 -6.22 1.87 -8.56
C PRO A 75 -7.08 2.33 -9.76
N VAL A 76 -8.31 2.75 -9.51
CA VAL A 76 -9.22 3.28 -10.55
C VAL A 76 -9.58 4.75 -10.32
N GLU A 77 -9.54 5.21 -9.07
CA GLU A 77 -9.75 6.61 -8.70
C GLU A 77 -8.87 6.96 -7.51
N ILE A 78 -8.23 8.13 -7.58
CA ILE A 78 -7.36 8.63 -6.53
C ILE A 78 -7.78 10.07 -6.23
N THR A 79 -7.90 10.40 -4.95
CA THR A 79 -8.20 11.75 -4.48
C THR A 79 -7.16 12.13 -3.44
N ILE A 80 -6.52 13.30 -3.60
CA ILE A 80 -5.56 13.84 -2.64
C ILE A 80 -6.00 15.26 -2.31
N GLY A 81 -6.31 15.54 -1.05
CA GLY A 81 -6.98 16.75 -0.63
C GLY A 81 -8.32 16.93 -1.37
N GLN A 82 -8.38 17.95 -2.22
CA GLN A 82 -9.54 18.25 -3.08
C GLN A 82 -9.32 17.84 -4.55
N GLU A 83 -8.12 17.39 -4.90
CA GLU A 83 -7.76 17.04 -6.27
C GLU A 83 -8.14 15.58 -6.56
N LYS A 84 -8.97 15.37 -7.59
CA LYS A 84 -9.22 14.04 -8.15
C LYS A 84 -8.22 13.76 -9.27
N ILE A 85 -7.36 12.78 -9.05
CA ILE A 85 -6.25 12.45 -9.96
C ILE A 85 -6.66 11.28 -10.84
N ASN A 86 -6.46 11.42 -12.15
CA ASN A 86 -6.59 10.32 -13.08
C ASN A 86 -5.40 9.36 -12.91
N VAL A 87 -5.67 8.08 -12.68
CA VAL A 87 -4.66 7.03 -12.47
C VAL A 87 -3.62 7.00 -13.59
N LYS A 88 -4.02 7.24 -14.84
CA LYS A 88 -3.09 7.31 -15.98
C LYS A 88 -2.08 8.46 -15.89
N GLY A 89 -2.40 9.52 -15.16
CA GLY A 89 -1.52 10.68 -14.94
C GLY A 89 -0.74 10.61 -13.63
N MET A 90 -0.91 9.56 -12.83
CA MET A 90 -0.30 9.49 -11.50
C MET A 90 1.13 8.96 -11.52
N PHE A 91 1.49 8.24 -12.58
CA PHE A 91 2.84 7.81 -12.88
C PHE A 91 3.15 8.30 -14.28
N GLY A 92 4.11 9.21 -14.43
CA GLY A 92 4.49 9.79 -15.72
C GLY A 92 4.98 8.69 -16.67
N CYS A 93 4.10 8.09 -17.46
CA CYS A 93 4.39 6.94 -18.32
C CYS A 93 5.34 7.23 -19.51
N GLN A 94 6.07 8.34 -19.52
CA GLN A 94 6.97 8.69 -20.63
C GLN A 94 8.43 8.25 -20.39
N SER A 95 8.84 7.93 -19.16
CA SER A 95 10.26 7.66 -18.86
C SER A 95 10.45 6.68 -17.69
N ALA A 96 9.83 5.50 -17.75
CA ALA A 96 10.09 4.46 -16.76
C ALA A 96 11.44 3.78 -17.03
N ILE A 97 12.33 3.75 -16.03
CA ILE A 97 13.58 3.00 -16.09
C ILE A 97 13.25 1.55 -15.77
N LEU A 98 13.33 0.67 -16.77
CA LEU A 98 13.02 -0.75 -16.60
C LEU A 98 14.30 -1.57 -16.74
N SER A 99 14.82 -2.06 -15.63
CA SER A 99 15.81 -3.13 -15.62
C SER A 99 15.20 -4.41 -15.03
N HIS A 100 15.91 -5.54 -15.13
CA HIS A 100 15.38 -6.81 -14.62
C HIS A 100 15.05 -6.76 -13.12
N ASN A 101 15.83 -5.97 -12.35
CA ASN A 101 15.77 -5.94 -10.89
C ASN A 101 15.33 -4.58 -10.33
N ILE A 102 15.07 -3.58 -11.18
CA ILE A 102 14.72 -2.23 -10.72
C ILE A 102 13.68 -1.66 -11.68
N LEU A 103 12.63 -1.08 -11.09
CA LEU A 103 11.60 -0.30 -11.76
C LEU A 103 11.67 1.15 -11.26
N GLY A 104 12.12 2.06 -12.12
CA GLY A 104 12.08 3.49 -11.90
C GLY A 104 10.82 4.10 -12.50
N ILE A 105 10.07 4.86 -11.70
CA ILE A 105 8.87 5.59 -12.15
C ILE A 105 9.01 7.05 -11.72
N PRO A 106 8.87 8.03 -12.64
CA PRO A 106 8.87 9.44 -12.28
C PRO A 106 7.76 9.76 -11.29
N ALA A 107 8.08 10.57 -10.28
CA ALA A 107 7.10 11.13 -9.37
C ALA A 107 6.18 12.11 -10.13
N ARG A 108 4.93 12.23 -9.68
CA ARG A 108 3.96 13.14 -10.29
C ARG A 108 4.25 14.61 -9.97
N PHE A 109 4.71 14.86 -8.75
CA PHE A 109 4.85 16.19 -8.19
C PHE A 109 6.13 16.90 -8.62
N ASP A 110 7.14 16.15 -9.08
CA ASP A 110 8.41 16.68 -9.53
C ASP A 110 9.03 15.74 -10.58
N THR A 111 9.45 16.30 -11.71
CA THR A 111 10.04 15.55 -12.83
C THR A 111 11.46 15.08 -12.55
N GLU A 112 12.15 15.68 -11.59
CA GLU A 112 13.51 15.30 -11.19
C GLU A 112 13.49 14.13 -10.19
N PHE A 113 12.31 13.79 -9.66
CA PHE A 113 12.17 12.75 -8.64
C PHE A 113 11.69 11.43 -9.24
N PHE A 114 12.32 10.34 -8.82
CA PHE A 114 12.02 8.98 -9.29
C PHE A 114 11.80 8.03 -8.13
N TRP A 115 10.67 7.32 -8.19
CA TRP A 115 10.47 6.14 -7.36
C TRP A 115 11.24 4.97 -7.94
N MET A 116 12.19 4.45 -7.16
CA MET A 116 13.03 3.31 -7.51
C MET A 116 12.59 2.09 -6.71
N ALA A 117 11.85 1.20 -7.38
CA ALA A 117 11.31 -0.01 -6.82
C ALA A 117 12.21 -1.21 -7.17
N ALA A 118 12.79 -1.84 -6.16
CA ALA A 118 13.60 -3.06 -6.26
C ALA A 118 12.94 -4.22 -5.47
N PRO A 119 13.37 -5.48 -5.64
CA PRO A 119 12.87 -6.59 -4.83
C PRO A 119 13.03 -6.34 -3.34
N ASP A 120 14.12 -5.76 -2.90
CA ASP A 120 14.47 -5.60 -1.48
C ASP A 120 14.06 -4.26 -0.87
N GLY A 121 13.63 -3.28 -1.68
CA GLY A 121 13.24 -1.98 -1.16
C GLY A 121 12.57 -1.05 -2.15
N LEU A 122 12.07 0.06 -1.63
CA LEU A 122 11.50 1.17 -2.38
C LEU A 122 12.16 2.46 -1.90
N THR A 123 12.72 3.23 -2.83
CA THR A 123 13.33 4.53 -2.55
C THR A 123 12.77 5.62 -3.46
N LEU A 124 12.82 6.86 -2.99
CA LEU A 124 12.57 8.07 -3.77
C LEU A 124 13.92 8.76 -3.98
N LEU A 125 14.33 8.89 -5.23
CA LEU A 125 15.60 9.45 -5.64
C LEU A 125 15.36 10.82 -6.29
N ASP A 126 16.15 11.81 -5.92
CA ASP A 126 16.34 13.02 -6.72
C ASP A 126 17.45 12.72 -7.74
N TYR A 127 17.08 12.73 -9.02
CA TYR A 127 17.94 12.31 -10.12
C TYR A 127 19.10 13.27 -10.36
N ASP A 128 18.90 14.57 -10.14
CA ASP A 128 19.90 15.59 -10.44
C ASP A 128 21.00 15.63 -9.38
N SER A 129 20.62 15.50 -8.10
CA SER A 129 21.58 15.42 -6.99
C SER A 129 22.07 14.00 -6.72
N ASN A 130 21.39 12.98 -7.24
CA ASN A 130 21.59 11.57 -6.93
C ASN A 130 21.47 11.27 -5.42
N GLU A 131 20.59 11.99 -4.73
CA GLU A 131 20.31 11.83 -3.30
C GLU A 131 19.03 11.05 -3.04
N ILE A 132 19.05 10.20 -2.02
CA ILE A 132 17.85 9.50 -1.55
C ILE A 132 17.03 10.48 -0.71
N LYS A 133 15.87 10.86 -1.24
CA LYS A 133 14.90 11.75 -0.59
C LYS A 133 13.82 11.00 0.17
N GLY A 134 13.73 9.68 -0.03
CA GLY A 134 12.83 8.82 0.72
C GLY A 134 13.19 7.36 0.64
N GLN A 135 12.84 6.60 1.68
CA GLN A 135 13.13 5.19 1.77
C GLN A 135 12.09 4.43 2.58
N PHE A 136 11.79 3.22 2.12
CA PHE A 136 10.99 2.26 2.85
C PHE A 136 11.89 1.19 3.47
N HIS A 137 11.92 1.18 4.79
CA HIS A 137 12.72 0.22 5.57
C HIS A 137 11.80 -0.91 6.02
N VAL A 138 11.84 -2.03 5.30
CA VAL A 138 11.03 -3.21 5.62
C VAL A 138 11.64 -3.98 6.78
N ASN A 139 10.81 -4.46 7.72
CA ASN A 139 11.19 -5.37 8.80
C ASN A 139 12.52 -5.01 9.49
N SER A 140 12.66 -3.74 9.87
CA SER A 140 13.91 -3.17 10.35
C SER A 140 13.87 -2.82 11.84
N LEU A 141 15.02 -2.77 12.49
CA LEU A 141 15.18 -2.20 13.83
C LEU A 141 15.88 -0.84 13.72
N ARG A 142 15.37 0.14 14.44
CA ARG A 142 16.01 1.46 14.53
C ARG A 142 16.97 1.47 15.72
N VAL A 143 18.25 1.76 15.46
CA VAL A 143 19.30 1.91 16.48
C VAL A 143 19.91 3.30 16.30
N GLY A 144 19.41 4.27 17.08
CA GLY A 144 19.69 5.69 16.84
C GLY A 144 19.13 6.13 15.49
N GLU A 145 19.99 6.68 14.64
CA GLU A 145 19.64 7.12 13.28
C GLU A 145 19.84 6.04 12.20
N ARG A 146 20.21 4.82 12.60
CA ARG A 146 20.45 3.73 11.64
C ARG A 146 19.32 2.71 11.65
N PHE A 147 18.99 2.21 10.47
CA PHE A 147 18.10 1.07 10.29
C PHE A 147 18.90 -0.20 10.01
N ILE A 148 18.56 -1.26 10.73
CA ILE A 148 19.16 -2.58 10.57
C ILE A 148 18.05 -3.53 10.17
N THR A 149 18.09 -4.02 8.93
CA THR A 149 17.13 -5.03 8.45
C THR A 149 17.25 -6.29 9.28
N THR A 150 16.11 -6.80 9.75
CA THR A 150 16.08 -8.05 10.51
C THR A 150 15.84 -9.23 9.55
N PRO A 151 16.57 -10.35 9.72
CA PRO A 151 16.37 -11.54 8.89
C PRO A 151 15.11 -12.33 9.28
N ILE A 152 14.58 -12.09 10.49
CA ILE A 152 13.40 -12.77 11.02
C ILE A 152 12.18 -11.89 10.79
N SER A 153 11.22 -12.38 10.00
CA SER A 153 9.97 -11.66 9.74
C SER A 153 9.20 -11.41 11.04
N GLY A 154 8.78 -10.17 11.26
CA GLY A 154 8.01 -9.75 12.43
C GLY A 154 8.83 -9.36 13.66
N LEU A 155 10.17 -9.49 13.61
CA LEU A 155 11.04 -8.98 14.66
C LEU A 155 11.22 -7.46 14.55
N GLY A 156 11.31 -6.95 13.32
CA GLY A 156 11.43 -5.53 13.04
C GLY A 156 10.07 -4.85 12.84
N HIS A 157 10.16 -3.61 12.38
CA HIS A 157 9.01 -2.81 11.97
C HIS A 157 9.25 -2.23 10.59
N ASP A 158 8.15 -1.88 9.92
CA ASP A 158 8.22 -1.17 8.66
C ASP A 158 8.25 0.34 8.94
N TYR A 159 9.24 1.02 8.37
CA TYR A 159 9.39 2.47 8.49
C TYR A 159 9.35 3.15 7.13
N LEU A 160 8.79 4.34 7.15
CA LEU A 160 8.61 5.21 6.01
C LEU A 160 9.34 6.51 6.28
N GLU A 161 10.39 6.77 5.51
CA GLU A 161 11.25 7.93 5.65
C GLU A 161 11.14 8.82 4.40
N PHE A 162 10.93 10.12 4.60
CA PHE A 162 10.87 11.11 3.53
C PHE A 162 11.41 12.47 3.97
N GLU A 163 12.13 13.16 3.10
CA GLU A 163 12.37 14.59 3.22
C GLU A 163 11.10 15.38 2.82
N PRO A 164 10.73 16.45 3.55
CA PRO A 164 9.66 17.34 3.11
C PRO A 164 9.97 17.94 1.74
N HIS A 165 8.99 17.94 0.85
CA HIS A 165 9.15 18.46 -0.50
C HIS A 165 8.34 19.76 -0.69
N PRO A 166 8.86 20.80 -1.36
CA PRO A 166 8.13 22.06 -1.55
C PRO A 166 6.89 21.91 -2.44
N LEU A 167 6.92 20.99 -3.41
CA LEU A 167 5.82 20.79 -4.38
C LEU A 167 4.83 19.70 -3.99
N ALA A 168 5.13 18.90 -2.96
CA ALA A 168 4.31 17.74 -2.59
C ALA A 168 3.91 17.80 -1.12
N SER A 169 2.62 17.60 -0.85
CA SER A 169 2.15 17.40 0.52
C SER A 169 2.64 16.06 1.07
N THR A 170 2.76 15.95 2.39
CA THR A 170 3.05 14.67 3.04
C THR A 170 2.03 13.58 2.68
N ASP A 171 0.77 13.97 2.50
CA ASP A 171 -0.30 13.04 2.12
C ASP A 171 -0.08 12.48 0.71
N GLU A 172 0.41 13.31 -0.21
CA GLU A 172 0.79 12.89 -1.56
C GLU A 172 1.97 11.93 -1.55
N LEU A 173 2.99 12.19 -0.72
CA LEU A 173 4.12 11.27 -0.55
C LEU A 173 3.65 9.90 -0.01
N ILE A 174 2.74 9.88 0.97
CA ILE A 174 2.18 8.62 1.51
C ILE A 174 1.37 7.89 0.43
N VAL A 175 0.50 8.59 -0.31
CA VAL A 175 -0.33 7.98 -1.36
C VAL A 175 0.53 7.37 -2.47
N THR A 176 1.47 8.14 -3.01
CA THR A 176 2.37 7.70 -4.08
C THR A 176 3.25 6.54 -3.62
N PHE A 177 3.74 6.57 -2.39
CA PHE A 177 4.41 5.44 -1.77
C PHE A 177 3.56 4.17 -1.75
N LEU A 178 2.32 4.23 -1.22
CA LEU A 178 1.45 3.05 -1.13
C LEU A 178 1.21 2.42 -2.51
N LEU A 179 1.02 3.26 -3.52
CA LEU A 179 0.80 2.81 -4.88
C LEU A 179 2.05 2.17 -5.48
N MET A 180 3.22 2.78 -5.27
CA MET A 180 4.49 2.20 -5.69
C MET A 180 4.81 0.89 -4.98
N GLU A 181 4.51 0.77 -3.69
CA GLU A 181 4.75 -0.44 -2.90
C GLU A 181 3.86 -1.59 -3.37
N ILE A 182 2.57 -1.33 -3.63
CA ILE A 182 1.66 -2.34 -4.20
C ILE A 182 2.14 -2.77 -5.58
N LEU A 183 2.58 -1.83 -6.40
CA LEU A 183 3.09 -2.11 -7.74
C LEU A 183 4.38 -2.92 -7.69
N ARG A 184 5.30 -2.59 -6.78
CA ARG A 184 6.56 -3.31 -6.52
C ARG A 184 6.31 -4.74 -6.08
N ARG A 185 5.41 -4.97 -5.11
CA ARG A 185 5.01 -6.31 -4.65
C ARG A 185 4.45 -7.15 -5.79
N GLY A 186 3.60 -6.54 -6.63
CA GLY A 186 3.07 -7.17 -7.85
C GLY A 186 4.15 -7.55 -8.87
N ARG A 187 5.14 -6.66 -9.09
CA ARG A 187 6.20 -6.86 -10.08
C ARG A 187 7.20 -7.96 -9.71
N PHE A 188 7.53 -8.08 -8.42
CA PHE A 188 8.59 -8.97 -7.91
C PHE A 188 8.06 -10.22 -7.19
N ASN A 189 6.76 -10.50 -7.28
CA ASN A 189 6.12 -11.68 -6.68
C ASN A 189 6.43 -11.87 -5.17
N GLN A 190 6.63 -10.78 -4.44
CA GLN A 190 6.80 -10.87 -2.98
C GLN A 190 5.48 -11.31 -2.35
N HIS A 191 5.51 -12.43 -1.62
CA HIS A 191 4.38 -13.28 -1.26
C HIS A 191 3.13 -12.58 -0.67
N SER A 192 1.96 -13.08 -1.11
CA SER A 192 0.58 -13.03 -0.54
C SER A 192 0.24 -11.83 0.34
N ASP A 193 0.07 -10.68 -0.29
CA ASP A 193 -0.71 -9.60 0.30
C ASP A 193 -2.14 -10.10 0.60
N ALA A 194 -2.80 -9.57 1.65
CA ALA A 194 -4.17 -9.98 2.06
C ALA A 194 -5.23 -9.82 0.93
N PHE A 195 -4.82 -9.19 -0.17
CA PHE A 195 -5.51 -9.04 -1.44
C PHE A 195 -5.96 -10.36 -2.07
N ASP A 196 -5.25 -11.46 -1.82
CA ASP A 196 -5.44 -12.77 -2.49
C ASP A 196 -6.03 -13.85 -1.58
N ARG A 197 -6.72 -13.53 -0.48
CA ARG A 197 -7.47 -14.57 0.24
C ARG A 197 -8.84 -14.76 -0.42
N PRO A 198 -9.04 -15.73 -1.33
CA PRO A 198 -10.38 -16.08 -1.79
C PRO A 198 -11.24 -16.43 -0.57
N LYS A 199 -12.47 -15.91 -0.54
CA LYS A 199 -13.47 -16.16 0.52
C LYS A 199 -13.73 -17.65 0.75
N LEU A 200 -13.38 -18.51 -0.21
CA LEU A 200 -13.47 -19.97 -0.13
C LEU A 200 -12.72 -20.61 1.06
N TRP A 201 -11.69 -19.96 1.62
CA TRP A 201 -10.94 -20.50 2.76
C TRP A 201 -11.36 -19.93 4.13
N ARG A 202 -12.43 -19.12 4.21
CA ARG A 202 -13.01 -18.68 5.49
C ARG A 202 -14.09 -19.63 6.05
N SER A 203 -14.52 -20.66 5.32
CA SER A 203 -15.62 -21.55 5.77
C SER A 203 -15.17 -22.85 6.47
N THR A 204 -13.91 -23.26 6.41
CA THR A 204 -13.42 -24.41 7.19
C THR A 204 -12.83 -23.94 8.51
N SER A 205 -13.73 -23.50 9.38
CA SER A 205 -13.51 -23.49 10.82
C SER A 205 -12.84 -24.80 11.25
N LEU A 206 -11.77 -24.69 12.03
CA LEU A 206 -11.08 -25.77 12.74
C LEU A 206 -12.00 -26.63 13.64
N ALA A 207 -13.31 -26.33 13.70
CA ALA A 207 -14.33 -27.16 14.33
C ALA A 207 -14.49 -28.56 13.70
N ASN A 208 -14.16 -28.76 12.42
CA ASN A 208 -14.36 -30.06 11.75
C ASN A 208 -13.18 -31.03 11.82
N PHE A 209 -11.98 -30.57 12.20
CA PHE A 209 -10.81 -31.47 12.31
C PHE A 209 -10.88 -32.36 13.57
N ARG A 210 -11.59 -31.91 14.63
CA ARG A 210 -11.78 -32.70 15.86
C ARG A 210 -12.85 -33.80 15.76
N ARG A 211 -13.70 -33.81 14.74
CA ARG A 211 -14.74 -34.86 14.58
C ARG A 211 -14.25 -36.13 13.86
N ARG A 212 -13.10 -36.08 13.18
CA ARG A 212 -12.56 -37.24 12.43
C ARG A 212 -11.57 -38.13 13.20
N LEU A 213 -11.23 -37.79 14.44
CA LEU A 213 -10.32 -38.59 15.28
C LEU A 213 -11.02 -39.35 16.42
N ARG A 214 -12.35 -39.55 16.36
CA ARG A 214 -13.12 -40.29 17.39
C ARG A 214 -13.94 -41.48 16.89
N ARG A 215 -13.65 -42.01 15.69
CA ARG A 215 -14.21 -43.30 15.25
C ARG A 215 -13.12 -44.15 14.64
N GLY A 216 -12.51 -44.99 15.48
CA GLY A 216 -11.45 -45.90 15.08
C GLY A 216 -10.90 -46.69 16.27
N THR A 217 -11.77 -47.20 17.13
CA THR A 217 -11.48 -48.30 18.07
C THR A 217 -12.76 -49.10 18.22
N ILE A 218 -12.83 -50.22 17.51
CA ILE A 218 -13.20 -51.57 17.97
C ILE A 218 -12.43 -52.51 17.05
#